data_AF-J2RYP5-F1
#
_entry.id   AF-J2RYP5-F1
#
_cell.length_a   1.000
_cell.length_b   1.000
_cell.length_c   1.000
_cell.angle_alpha   90.00
_cell.angle_beta   90.00
_cell.angle_gamma   90.00
#
_symmetry.space_group_name_H-M   'P 1'
#
loop_
_entity.id
_entity.type
_entity.pdbx_description
1 polymer ?
#
loop_
_entity_poly.entity_id
_entity_poly.type
_entity_poly.pdbx_seq_one_letter_code
_entity_poly.pdbx_strand_id
1 'polypeptide(L)' 'MQAWSRLSTRCRLPCCRVVVLTGNDEDANAQVAALIEKLGFAPLNLGSLAVAAPLQQFGGPLVPVNLIKKS' A
#
# COMPACT_ATOMS: atom_id res chain seq x y z
N MET A 1 -26.63 -20.17 -2.54
CA MET A 1 -26.13 -19.12 -1.63
C MET A 1 -24.94 -19.63 -0.81
N GLN A 2 -23.76 -19.92 -1.37
CA GLN A 2 -22.53 -20.26 -0.61
C GLN A 2 -21.24 -20.02 -1.43
N ALA A 3 -21.11 -18.89 -2.12
CA ALA A 3 -19.93 -18.59 -2.94
C ALA A 3 -19.10 -17.39 -2.44
N TRP A 4 -19.38 -16.87 -1.24
CA TRP A 4 -18.93 -15.55 -0.79
C TRP A 4 -18.04 -15.57 0.47
N SER A 5 -17.25 -16.62 0.69
CA SER A 5 -16.42 -16.74 1.91
C SER A 5 -14.91 -16.86 1.68
N ARG A 6 -14.41 -16.96 0.44
CA ARG A 6 -12.98 -17.30 0.18
C ARG A 6 -12.15 -16.26 -0.59
N LEU A 7 -12.57 -14.99 -0.68
CA LEU A 7 -11.94 -14.00 -1.59
C LEU A 7 -11.71 -12.63 -0.95
N SER A 8 -11.14 -12.57 0.27
CA SER A 8 -10.96 -11.31 1.02
C SER A 8 -9.53 -10.78 1.12
N THR A 9 -8.55 -11.32 0.37
CA THR A 9 -7.12 -10.98 0.60
C THR A 9 -6.30 -10.56 -0.62
N ARG A 10 -6.93 -10.35 -1.79
CA ARG A 10 -6.24 -9.75 -2.95
C ARG A 10 -7.08 -8.63 -3.53
N CYS A 11 -6.41 -7.51 -3.79
CA CYS A 11 -6.98 -6.36 -4.47
C CYS A 11 -7.69 -6.83 -5.76
N ARG A 12 -9.01 -6.67 -5.80
CA ARG A 12 -9.92 -7.38 -6.72
C ARG A 12 -9.96 -6.79 -8.14
N LEU A 13 -9.26 -5.68 -8.38
CA LEU A 13 -9.20 -5.01 -9.68
C LEU A 13 -7.93 -5.43 -10.44
N PRO A 14 -7.97 -5.53 -11.78
CA PRO A 14 -6.80 -5.91 -12.59
C PRO A 14 -5.62 -4.95 -12.43
N CYS A 15 -5.90 -3.73 -11.95
CA CYS A 15 -4.95 -2.66 -11.70
C CYS A 15 -5.31 -1.96 -10.38
N CYS A 16 -4.42 -2.03 -9.39
CA CYS A 16 -4.63 -1.37 -8.10
C CYS A 16 -3.69 -0.18 -7.95
N ARG A 17 -4.25 0.96 -7.52
CA ARG A 17 -3.45 2.16 -7.28
C ARG A 17 -2.55 1.94 -6.06
N VAL A 18 -1.30 2.33 -6.19
CA VAL A 18 -0.31 2.17 -5.14
C VAL A 18 -0.46 3.30 -4.12
N VAL A 19 -0.43 2.94 -2.85
CA VAL A 19 -0.28 3.88 -1.73
C VAL A 19 1.01 3.54 -1.02
N VAL A 20 1.91 4.52 -0.95
CA VAL A 20 3.21 4.38 -0.30
C VAL A 20 3.04 4.64 1.20
N LEU A 21 3.55 3.74 2.04
CA LEU A 21 3.54 3.86 3.49
C LEU A 21 4.93 3.64 4.07
N THR A 22 5.22 4.32 5.17
CA THR A 22 6.50 4.28 5.87
C THR A 22 6.30 4.46 7.36
N GLY A 23 7.20 3.88 8.15
CA GLY A 23 7.15 3.94 9.60
C GLY A 23 8.27 3.12 10.22
N ASN A 24 8.69 3.50 11.43
CA ASN A 24 9.74 2.78 12.16
C ASN A 24 9.21 1.54 12.92
N ASP A 25 7.89 1.41 13.01
CA ASP A 25 7.20 0.30 13.69
C ASP A 25 6.60 -0.64 12.63
N GLU A 26 7.10 -1.87 12.58
CA GLU A 26 6.71 -2.86 11.58
C GLU A 26 5.27 -3.35 11.78
N ASP A 27 4.82 -3.50 13.03
CA ASP A 27 3.48 -3.97 13.37
C ASP A 27 2.43 -2.92 13.00
N ALA A 28 2.71 -1.65 13.28
CA ALA A 28 1.86 -0.54 12.86
C ALA A 28 1.78 -0.45 11.33
N ASN A 29 2.91 -0.57 10.65
CA ASN A 29 2.96 -0.58 9.18
C ASN A 29 2.13 -1.72 8.59
N ALA A 30 2.18 -2.91 9.18
CA ALA A 30 1.39 -4.06 8.75
C ALA A 30 -0.12 -3.82 8.92
N GLN A 31 -0.55 -3.21 10.03
CA GLN A 31 -1.95 -2.86 10.27
C GLN A 31 -2.45 -1.83 9.25
N VAL A 32 -1.64 -0.80 8.96
CA VAL A 32 -1.99 0.21 7.95
C VAL A 32 -2.00 -0.39 6.54
N ALA A 33 -1.05 -1.26 6.20
CA ALA A 33 -1.03 -1.96 4.92
C ALA A 33 -2.32 -2.79 4.71
N ALA A 34 -2.74 -3.53 5.74
CA ALA A 34 -3.98 -4.29 5.71
C ALA A 34 -5.22 -3.39 5.55
N LEU A 35 -5.21 -2.19 6.14
CA LEU A 35 -6.27 -1.19 5.91
C LEU A 35 -6.27 -0.70 4.45
N ILE A 36 -5.11 -0.39 3.89
CA ILE A 36 -4.97 0.04 2.49
C ILE A 36 -5.49 -1.03 1.53
N GLU A 37 -5.20 -2.31 1.78
CA GLU A 37 -5.73 -3.42 0.99
C GLU A 37 -7.26 -3.52 1.06
N LYS A 38 -7.83 -3.36 2.27
CA LYS A 38 -9.29 -3.34 2.46
C LYS A 38 -9.97 -2.18 1.73
N LEU A 39 -9.27 -1.06 1.56
CA LEU A 39 -9.72 0.09 0.78
C LEU A 39 -9.62 -0.13 -0.74
N GLY A 40 -9.02 -1.24 -1.20
CA GLY A 40 -8.86 -1.54 -2.62
C GLY A 40 -7.62 -0.92 -3.27
N PHE A 41 -6.64 -0.52 -2.48
CA PHE A 41 -5.34 -0.04 -2.95
C PHE A 41 -4.26 -1.11 -2.77
N ALA A 42 -3.12 -0.92 -3.43
CA ALA A 42 -1.93 -1.74 -3.24
C ALA A 42 -0.96 -1.01 -2.29
N PRO A 43 -0.77 -1.48 -1.04
CA PRO A 43 0.24 -0.89 -0.17
C PRO A 43 1.65 -1.15 -0.70
N LEU A 44 2.50 -0.14 -0.64
CA LEU A 44 3.95 -0.26 -0.85
C LEU A 44 4.65 0.25 0.42
N ASN A 45 5.17 -0.69 1.21
CA ASN A 45 5.95 -0.36 2.40
C ASN A 45 7.42 -0.15 2.04
N LEU A 46 7.96 1.04 2.33
CA LEU A 46 9.39 1.36 2.11
C LEU A 46 10.25 1.14 3.36
N GLY A 47 9.64 0.79 4.49
CA GLY A 47 10.32 0.59 5.77
C GLY A 47 10.45 1.88 6.57
N SER A 48 11.64 2.11 7.13
CA SER A 48 11.86 3.19 8.11
C SER A 48 11.74 4.58 7.49
N LEU A 49 11.36 5.54 8.33
CA LEU A 49 11.19 6.95 7.91
C LEU A 49 12.49 7.55 7.40
N ALA A 50 13.63 7.17 7.99
CA ALA A 50 14.94 7.68 7.58
C ALA A 50 15.31 7.25 6.14
N VAL A 51 14.97 6.01 5.78
CA VAL A 51 15.25 5.47 4.44
C VAL A 51 14.32 6.08 3.40
N ALA A 52 13.07 6.32 3.77
CA ALA A 52 12.05 6.71 2.82
C ALA A 52 11.75 8.21 2.76
N ALA A 53 12.25 9.02 3.70
CA ALA A 53 12.19 10.48 3.67
C ALA A 53 12.59 11.08 2.30
N PRO A 54 13.74 10.73 1.68
CA PRO A 54 14.11 11.30 0.39
C PRO A 54 13.16 10.89 -0.76
N LEU A 55 12.33 9.85 -0.56
CA LEU A 55 11.43 9.31 -1.58
C LEU A 55 10.00 9.82 -1.43
N GLN A 56 9.45 9.79 -0.22
CA GLN A 56 8.03 10.01 0.07
C GLN A 56 7.72 11.40 0.64
N GLN A 57 8.70 12.13 1.19
CA GLN A 57 8.47 13.48 1.70
C GLN A 57 8.11 14.43 0.55
N PHE A 58 7.37 15.50 0.84
CA PHE A 58 7.10 16.56 -0.15
C PHE A 58 8.38 17.04 -0.84
N GLY A 59 8.39 16.99 -2.17
CA GLY A 59 9.57 17.23 -3.01
C GLY A 59 10.34 15.96 -3.41
N GLY A 60 10.01 14.82 -2.82
CA GLY A 60 10.54 13.50 -3.18
C GLY A 60 9.89 12.93 -4.45
N PRO A 61 10.59 12.00 -5.14
CA PRO A 61 10.19 11.44 -6.42
C PRO A 61 8.88 10.65 -6.40
N LEU A 62 8.42 10.18 -5.23
CA LEU A 62 7.20 9.38 -5.12
C LEU A 62 5.93 10.21 -4.90
N VAL A 63 6.05 11.51 -4.61
CA VAL A 63 4.89 12.38 -4.37
C VAL A 63 4.09 12.70 -5.64
N PRO A 64 4.72 13.05 -6.78
CA PRO A 64 3.96 13.44 -7.97
C PRO A 64 3.53 12.26 -8.85
N VAL A 65 3.93 11.03 -8.53
CA VAL A 65 3.74 9.87 -9.43
C VAL A 65 2.48 9.10 -9.10
N ASN A 66 1.72 8.73 -10.13
CA ASN A 66 0.56 7.85 -10.02
C ASN A 66 0.96 6.44 -10.45
N LEU A 67 1.27 5.58 -9.48
CA LEU A 67 1.71 4.20 -9.71
C LEU A 67 0.54 3.23 -9.65
N ILE A 68 0.55 2.25 -10.56
CA ILE A 68 -0.44 1.18 -10.64
C ILE A 68 0.31 -0.15 -10.53
N LYS A 69 -0.07 -0.97 -9.54
CA LYS A 69 0.38 -2.35 -9.45
C LYS A 69 -0.43 -3.19 -10.44
N LYS A 70 0.25 -3.77 -11.43
CA LYS A 70 -0.31 -4.80 -12.31
C LYS A 70 -0.22 -6.15 -11.63
N SER A 71 -1.27 -6.96 -11.82
CA SER A 71 -1.41 -8.32 -11.28
C SER A 71 -0.68 -9.33 -12.15
#